data_AF-A0A699SVS9-F1
#
_entry.id   AF-A0A699SVS9-F1
#
_cell.length_a   1.000
_cell.length_b   1.000
_cell.length_c   1.000
_cell.angle_alpha   90.00
_cell.angle_beta   90.00
_cell.angle_gamma   90.00
#
_symmetry.space_group_name_H-M   'P 1'
#
loop_
_entity.id
_entity.type
_entity.pdbx_description
1 polymer ?
#
loop_
_entity_poly.entity_id
_entity_poly.type
_entity_poly.pdbx_seq_one_letter_code
_entity_poly.pdbx_strand_id
1 'polypeptide(L)'
;MSDTNTALYNSIFKGFIANEMYIDAMLFFGHMVNSNVKGDYFTMPMVLKACAKVSGLRDGGKVLCVVMKDGFLANSFVETTLIDMYCSGGKVGCGFNVFGEIEYRNAVTWTSMIHG
;
A
#
# COMPACT_ATOMS: atom_id res chain seq x y z
N MET A 1 -11.99 -15.37 -14.34
CA MET A 1 -12.95 -15.45 -13.23
C MET A 1 -12.29 -14.82 -12.03
N SER A 2 -12.81 -13.71 -11.51
CA SER A 2 -12.38 -13.21 -10.21
C SER A 2 -12.72 -14.27 -9.17
N ASP A 3 -11.75 -14.73 -8.37
CA ASP A 3 -12.04 -15.59 -7.24
C ASP A 3 -13.11 -14.92 -6.38
N THR A 4 -14.19 -15.63 -6.06
CA THR A 4 -15.33 -15.14 -5.27
C THR A 4 -14.88 -14.44 -3.99
N ASN A 5 -13.74 -14.87 -3.43
CA ASN A 5 -13.11 -14.23 -2.29
C ASN A 5 -12.67 -12.79 -2.58
N THR A 6 -11.97 -12.51 -3.69
CA THR A 6 -11.52 -11.15 -4.04
C THR A 6 -12.68 -10.17 -4.20
N ALA A 7 -13.81 -10.61 -4.76
CA ALA A 7 -15.00 -9.77 -4.88
C ALA A 7 -15.60 -9.37 -3.51
N LEU A 8 -15.56 -10.27 -2.51
CA LEU A 8 -15.97 -9.97 -1.15
C LEU A 8 -15.03 -8.96 -0.49
N TYR A 9 -13.71 -9.16 -0.62
CA TYR A 9 -12.71 -8.21 -0.13
C TYR A 9 -12.95 -6.82 -0.74
N ASN A 10 -13.14 -6.73 -2.06
CA ASN A 10 -13.44 -5.47 -2.76
C ASN A 10 -14.69 -4.78 -2.25
N SER A 11 -15.72 -5.53 -1.87
CA SER A 11 -16.94 -4.97 -1.31
C SER A 11 -16.71 -4.34 0.06
N ILE A 12 -15.91 -5.01 0.90
CA ILE A 12 -15.52 -4.49 2.22
C ILE A 12 -14.61 -3.25 2.07
N PHE A 13 -13.64 -3.29 1.15
CA PHE A 13 -12.80 -2.12 0.83
C PHE A 13 -13.63 -0.91 0.43
N LYS A 14 -14.64 -1.08 -0.44
CA LYS A 14 -15.55 0.01 -0.80
C LYS A 14 -16.24 0.60 0.43
N GLY A 15 -16.67 -0.26 1.36
CA GLY A 15 -17.24 0.16 2.65
C GLY A 15 -16.28 1.02 3.47
N PHE A 16 -15.03 0.57 3.66
CA PHE A 16 -14.03 1.35 4.38
C PHE A 16 -13.74 2.70 3.72
N ILE A 17 -13.57 2.71 2.39
CA ILE A 17 -13.27 3.94 1.66
C ILE A 17 -14.43 4.94 1.70
N ALA A 18 -15.67 4.46 1.62
CA ALA A 18 -16.86 5.31 1.70
C ALA A 18 -17.04 5.96 3.09
N ASN A 19 -16.58 5.29 4.14
CA ASN A 19 -16.64 5.78 5.53
C ASN A 19 -15.33 6.41 6.00
N GLU A 20 -14.38 6.66 5.09
CA GLU A 20 -13.07 7.26 5.39
C GLU A 20 -12.23 6.48 6.42
N MET A 21 -12.50 5.18 6.57
CA MET A 21 -11.82 4.27 7.49
C MET A 21 -10.50 3.76 6.86
N TYR A 22 -9.59 4.69 6.59
CA TYR A 22 -8.37 4.40 5.82
C TYR A 22 -7.37 3.50 6.57
N ILE A 23 -7.30 3.62 7.90
CA ILE A 23 -6.45 2.73 8.73
C ILE A 23 -6.98 1.30 8.68
N ASP A 24 -8.29 1.11 8.87
CA ASP A 24 -8.93 -0.20 8.80
C ASP A 24 -8.79 -0.83 7.41
N ALA A 25 -8.91 -0.03 6.35
CA ALA A 25 -8.65 -0.50 4.98
C ALA A 25 -7.21 -1.04 4.83
N MET A 26 -6.21 -0.35 5.38
CA MET A 26 -4.81 -0.80 5.32
C MET A 26 -4.58 -2.09 6.12
N LEU A 27 -5.13 -2.18 7.33
CA LEU A 27 -5.04 -3.39 8.15
C LEU A 27 -5.74 -4.58 7.48
N PHE A 28 -6.91 -4.33 6.89
CA PHE A 28 -7.68 -5.34 6.18
C PHE A 28 -6.98 -5.84 4.91
N PHE A 29 -6.22 -4.97 4.23
CA PHE A 29 -5.35 -5.41 3.15
C PHE A 29 -4.24 -6.34 3.64
N GLY A 30 -3.61 -6.02 4.77
CA GLY A 30 -2.63 -6.92 5.39
C GLY A 30 -3.22 -8.31 5.65
N HIS A 31 -4.46 -8.37 6.19
CA HIS A 31 -5.19 -9.62 6.37
C HIS A 31 -5.43 -10.36 5.05
N MET A 32 -5.84 -9.64 3.99
CA MET A 32 -6.09 -10.21 2.66
C MET A 32 -4.83 -10.89 2.10
N VAL A 33 -3.68 -10.25 2.23
CA VAL A 33 -2.39 -10.79 1.78
C VAL A 33 -1.98 -12.01 2.62
N ASN A 34 -2.11 -11.93 3.95
CA ASN A 34 -1.85 -13.06 4.85
C ASN A 34 -2.76 -14.27 4.61
N SER A 35 -3.94 -14.04 4.03
CA SER A 35 -4.87 -15.08 3.61
C SER A 35 -4.54 -15.65 2.22
N ASN A 36 -3.40 -15.29 1.62
CA ASN A 36 -3.01 -15.62 0.24
C ASN A 36 -4.03 -15.20 -0.84
N VAL A 37 -4.86 -14.19 -0.55
CA VAL A 37 -5.83 -13.66 -1.52
C VAL A 37 -5.19 -12.49 -2.25
N LYS A 38 -5.08 -12.60 -3.58
CA LYS A 38 -4.47 -11.54 -4.40
C LYS A 38 -5.46 -10.43 -4.69
N GLY A 39 -4.99 -9.20 -4.53
CA GLY A 39 -5.69 -7.98 -4.96
C GLY A 39 -5.83 -7.97 -6.47
N ASP A 40 -6.98 -7.50 -6.95
CA ASP A 40 -7.22 -7.24 -8.36
C ASP A 40 -7.12 -5.75 -8.67
N TYR A 41 -7.40 -5.41 -9.92
CA TYR A 41 -7.36 -4.04 -10.43
C TYR A 41 -8.40 -3.11 -9.76
N PHE A 42 -9.37 -3.64 -9.02
CA PHE A 42 -10.28 -2.85 -8.19
C PHE A 42 -9.75 -2.67 -6.76
N THR A 43 -9.08 -3.68 -6.20
CA THR A 43 -8.48 -3.59 -4.86
C THR A 43 -7.41 -2.52 -4.81
N MET A 44 -6.51 -2.50 -5.80
CA MET A 44 -5.30 -1.67 -5.77
C MET A 44 -5.57 -0.17 -5.63
N PRO A 45 -6.48 0.45 -6.40
CA PRO A 45 -6.78 1.89 -6.25
C PRO A 45 -7.32 2.26 -4.86
N MET A 46 -8.14 1.38 -4.25
CA MET A 46 -8.70 1.62 -2.92
C MET A 46 -7.60 1.59 -1.85
N VAL A 47 -6.70 0.62 -1.95
CA VAL A 47 -5.54 0.48 -1.06
C VAL A 47 -4.60 1.68 -1.19
N LEU A 48 -4.30 2.12 -2.41
CA LEU A 48 -3.47 3.31 -2.63
C LEU A 48 -4.09 4.58 -2.05
N LYS A 49 -5.40 4.77 -2.22
CA LYS A 49 -6.13 5.89 -1.61
C LYS A 49 -6.02 5.85 -0.09
N ALA A 50 -6.21 4.69 0.53
CA ALA A 50 -6.07 4.52 1.97
C ALA A 50 -4.63 4.81 2.43
N CYS A 51 -3.64 4.30 1.72
CA CYS A 51 -2.22 4.51 1.98
C CYS A 51 -1.85 6.00 1.98
N ALA A 52 -2.26 6.75 0.95
CA ALA A 52 -2.02 8.19 0.86
C ALA A 52 -2.70 8.99 1.97
N LYS A 53 -3.91 8.58 2.40
CA LYS A 53 -4.62 9.22 3.51
C LYS A 53 -3.97 8.92 4.85
N VAL A 54 -3.54 7.68 5.07
CA VAL A 54 -2.85 7.25 6.29
C VAL A 54 -1.48 7.95 6.39
N SER A 55 -0.68 8.02 5.34
CA SER A 55 0.66 8.62 5.39
C SER A 55 0.68 10.10 5.80
N GLY A 56 -0.38 10.84 5.46
CA GLY A 56 -0.61 12.22 5.89
C GLY A 56 -0.99 12.37 7.38
N LEU A 57 -1.29 11.28 8.08
CA LEU A 57 -1.55 11.28 9.52
C LEU A 57 -0.24 11.28 10.32
N ARG A 58 -0.26 11.93 11.49
CA ARG A 58 0.89 12.03 12.41
C ARG A 58 1.50 10.67 12.76
N ASP A 59 0.66 9.64 12.95
CA ASP A 59 1.07 8.28 13.29
C ASP A 59 0.96 7.28 12.14
N GLY A 60 0.52 7.72 10.95
CA GLY A 60 0.23 6.81 9.85
C GLY A 60 1.45 6.13 9.24
N GLY A 61 2.64 6.73 9.36
CA GLY A 61 3.89 6.07 8.97
C GLY A 61 4.17 4.81 9.80
N LYS A 62 3.78 4.77 11.07
CA LYS A 62 3.93 3.56 11.91
C LYS A 62 2.97 2.47 11.46
N VAL A 63 1.72 2.83 11.19
CA VAL A 63 0.68 1.91 10.69
C VAL A 63 1.10 1.30 9.36
N LEU A 64 1.57 2.14 8.43
CA LEU A 64 2.10 1.70 7.15
C LEU A 64 3.29 0.76 7.31
N CYS A 65 4.25 1.09 8.19
CA CYS A 65 5.41 0.24 8.46
C CYS A 65 5.02 -1.14 9.03
N VAL A 66 4.04 -1.21 9.94
CA VAL A 66 3.54 -2.48 10.49
C VAL A 66 2.87 -3.32 9.40
N VAL A 67 1.96 -2.71 8.64
CA VAL A 67 1.26 -3.39 7.54
C VAL A 67 2.23 -3.85 6.44
N MET A 68 3.32 -3.12 6.21
CA MET A 68 4.40 -3.49 5.29
C MET A 68 5.13 -4.76 5.71
N LYS A 69 5.55 -4.82 6.97
CA LYS A 69 6.26 -5.98 7.54
C LYS A 69 5.45 -7.27 7.47
N ASP A 70 4.13 -7.16 7.59
CA ASP A 70 3.22 -8.30 7.66
C ASP A 70 2.71 -8.79 6.30
N GLY A 71 3.23 -8.32 5.15
CA GLY A 71 2.94 -8.97 3.85
C GLY A 71 2.94 -8.09 2.60
N PHE A 72 3.23 -6.80 2.70
CA PHE A 72 2.95 -5.84 1.62
C PHE A 72 4.05 -5.75 0.54
N LEU A 73 5.28 -6.20 0.83
CA LEU A 73 6.46 -5.96 -0.02
C LEU A 73 6.60 -6.88 -1.23
N ALA A 74 5.69 -7.84 -1.45
CA ALA A 74 5.83 -8.78 -2.57
C ALA A 74 5.30 -8.26 -3.93
N ASN A 75 5.03 -6.96 -4.09
CA ASN A 75 4.47 -6.39 -5.32
C ASN A 75 5.16 -5.08 -5.75
N SER A 76 5.88 -5.12 -6.88
CA SER A 76 6.63 -3.97 -7.42
C SER A 76 5.83 -2.68 -7.63
N PHE A 77 4.53 -2.79 -7.92
CA PHE A 77 3.66 -1.62 -8.07
C PHE A 77 3.43 -0.93 -6.72
N VAL A 78 3.32 -1.73 -5.67
CA VAL A 78 3.11 -1.27 -4.31
C VAL A 78 4.39 -0.64 -3.77
N GLU A 79 5.53 -1.30 -3.93
CA GLU A 79 6.84 -0.76 -3.55
C GLU A 79 7.10 0.61 -4.18
N THR A 80 6.85 0.74 -5.49
CA THR A 80 7.01 2.00 -6.24
C THR A 80 6.11 3.10 -5.70
N THR A 81 4.84 2.80 -5.46
CA THR A 81 3.88 3.81 -4.96
C THR A 81 4.22 4.25 -3.53
N LEU A 82 4.81 3.36 -2.72
CA LEU A 82 5.25 3.67 -1.38
C LEU A 82 6.48 4.57 -1.36
N ILE A 83 7.44 4.33 -2.25
CA ILE A 83 8.58 5.22 -2.44
C ILE A 83 8.08 6.63 -2.81
N ASP A 84 7.23 6.73 -3.82
CA ASP A 84 6.67 8.00 -4.30
C ASP A 84 5.95 8.75 -3.17
N MET A 85 5.11 8.04 -2.42
CA MET A 85 4.35 8.61 -1.31
C MET A 85 5.25 9.05 -0.14
N TYR A 86 6.28 8.29 0.22
CA TYR A 86 7.18 8.70 1.31
C TYR A 86 8.05 9.88 0.92
N CYS A 87 8.54 9.92 -0.31
CA CYS A 87 9.40 11.02 -0.77
C CYS A 87 8.58 12.31 -0.95
N SER A 88 7.40 12.23 -1.59
CA SER A 88 6.48 13.39 -1.74
C SER A 88 5.90 13.91 -0.43
N GLY A 89 5.82 13.05 0.59
CA GLY A 89 5.47 13.42 1.96
C GLY A 89 6.62 14.01 2.78
N GLY A 90 7.80 14.25 2.18
CA GLY A 90 8.99 14.77 2.85
C GLY A 90 9.68 13.76 3.78
N LYS A 91 9.25 12.50 3.76
CA LYS A 91 9.80 11.39 4.57
C LYS A 91 10.72 10.52 3.73
N VAL A 92 11.66 11.16 3.02
CA VAL A 92 12.59 10.53 2.08
C VAL A 92 13.34 9.34 2.69
N GLY A 93 13.72 9.39 3.96
CA GLY A 93 14.38 8.28 4.64
C GLY A 93 13.53 7.00 4.71
N CYS A 94 12.21 7.14 4.86
CA CYS A 94 11.29 5.99 4.80
C CYS A 94 11.16 5.45 3.38
N GLY A 95 11.13 6.32 2.37
CA GLY A 95 11.14 5.92 0.95
C GLY A 95 12.43 5.18 0.59
N PHE A 96 13.57 5.64 1.09
CA PHE A 96 14.87 4.99 0.89
C PHE A 96 14.95 3.61 1.54
N ASN A 97 14.37 3.41 2.74
CA ASN A 97 14.30 2.09 3.35
C ASN A 97 13.48 1.11 2.52
N VAL A 98 12.31 1.53 2.02
CA VAL A 98 11.49 0.69 1.13
C VAL A 98 12.25 0.37 -0.16
N PHE A 99 12.90 1.37 -0.77
CA PHE A 99 13.76 1.19 -1.94
C PHE A 99 14.94 0.22 -1.69
N GLY A 100 15.45 0.19 -0.46
CA GLY A 100 16.48 -0.74 0.00
C GLY A 100 16.03 -2.20 0.00
N GLU A 101 14.75 -2.44 0.30
CA GLU A 101 14.14 -3.78 0.41
C GLU A 101 13.65 -4.36 -0.92
N ILE A 102 13.58 -3.54 -2.00
CA ILE A 102 13.20 -4.00 -3.34
C ILE A 102 14.26 -4.94 -3.93
N GLU A 103 13.86 -6.18 -4.20
CA GLU A 103 14.71 -7.21 -4.79
C GLU A 103 15.11 -6.89 -6.24
N TYR A 104 14.17 -6.37 -7.05
CA TYR A 104 14.41 -5.97 -8.44
C TYR A 104 14.00 -4.52 -8.71
N ARG A 105 14.99 -3.63 -8.73
CA ARG A 105 14.80 -2.19 -9.00
C ARG A 105 14.68 -1.93 -10.49
N ASN A 106 13.66 -1.16 -10.90
CA ASN A 106 13.42 -0.77 -12.29
C ASN A 106 13.38 0.76 -12.45
N ALA A 107 13.23 1.23 -13.69
CA ALA A 107 13.20 2.66 -13.99
C ALA A 107 12.09 3.41 -13.21
N VAL A 108 10.97 2.74 -12.93
CA VAL A 108 9.85 3.33 -12.19
C VAL A 108 10.22 3.52 -10.72
N THR A 109 10.81 2.52 -10.06
CA THR A 109 11.25 2.62 -8.66
C THR A 109 12.30 3.71 -8.44
N TRP A 110 13.22 3.88 -9.39
CA TRP A 110 14.21 4.96 -9.35
C TRP A 110 13.59 6.33 -9.57
N THR A 111 12.65 6.43 -10.53
CA THR A 111 11.97 7.68 -10.81
C THR A 111 11.16 8.14 -9.59
N SER A 112 10.43 7.24 -8.94
CA SER A 112 9.69 7.55 -7.71
C SER A 112 10.57 8.03 -6.56
N MET A 113 11.80 7.51 -6.43
CA MET A 113 12.75 7.95 -5.39
C MET A 113 13.31 9.36 -5.64
N ILE A 114 13.40 9.77 -6.91
CA ILE A 114 13.97 11.05 -7.33
C ILE A 114 12.90 12.14 -7.43
N HIS A 115 11.70 11.79 -7.92
CA HIS A 115 10.61 12.74 -8.18
C HIS A 115 9.67 12.97 -7.00
N GLY A 116 9.44 11.95 -6.17
CA GLY A 116 8.68 12.14 -4.93
C GLY A 116 9.46 13.08 -4.02
#